data_AF-A0A955ZRG2-F1
#
_entry.id   AF-A0A955ZRG2-F1
#
_cell.length_a   1.000
_cell.length_b   1.000
_cell.length_c   1.000
_cell.angle_alpha   90.00
_cell.angle_beta   90.00
_cell.angle_gamma   90.00
#
_symmetry.space_group_name_H-M   'P 1'
#
loop_
_entity.id
_entity.type
_entity.pdbx_description
1 polymer ?
#
loop_
_entity_poly.entity_id
_entity_poly.type
_entity_poly.pdbx_seq_one_letter_code
_entity_poly.pdbx_strand_id
1 'polypeptide(L)'
;MEQITTEDSHDIKAPPGDPVYTILIVDDEKIVRMVTRKQLAKLPCRLLEANNGEDALAMLDREPVDLILSDWVMPGLDGPGLCEAIKQHERYRTIHFILMTALDHPTQIAEGLSRGADNFLSKTASGYEIIARVGAGLRARQLMLDLEKSNRLLSQKQAELHSELRSASIFVRGLLPRTGEVVPGVRVEWEFLPSSHLGGDFFQVARWGDDHLGLMVLDMSGHGIGPALRAVSLSLFFNGEHIQQMFPSYDPGQILTSLNEQYPMSDDGEYFTIWVGVWQCSTRLLRYATAGHPGAIVVKTDRSSVVLGKQSWPIGFSHDEVYGTDSIMVNPGDRMYLYSDGIYEVMNTQDEMWGRKRLQEALEEVARQPMQSGLSRIIEQSRTWNDQCGFEDDVALLGVEFLA
;
A
#
# COMPACT_ATOMS: atom_id res chain seq x y z
N MET A 1 45.52 -65.87 9.33
CA MET A 1 45.76 -65.67 10.78
C MET A 1 46.27 -64.26 10.89
N GLU A 2 45.63 -63.26 11.51
CA GLU A 2 44.62 -63.19 12.57
C GLU A 2 43.83 -61.88 12.39
N GLN A 3 42.50 -61.97 12.47
CA GLN A 3 41.63 -61.33 13.47
C GLN A 3 41.40 -59.82 13.32
N ILE A 4 40.18 -59.52 12.86
CA ILE A 4 39.45 -58.27 12.99
C ILE A 4 38.99 -58.15 14.45
N THR A 5 39.34 -57.05 15.12
CA THR A 5 38.68 -56.62 16.36
C THR A 5 38.09 -55.23 16.17
N THR A 6 36.80 -55.19 16.39
CA THR A 6 35.89 -54.05 16.58
C THR A 6 36.22 -53.28 17.85
N GLU A 7 36.22 -51.95 17.78
CA GLU A 7 35.54 -51.03 18.73
C GLU A 7 35.87 -49.58 18.35
N ASP A 8 34.93 -48.89 17.71
CA ASP A 8 34.93 -47.42 17.65
C ASP A 8 33.58 -46.94 18.19
N SER A 9 33.59 -46.57 19.46
CA SER A 9 32.53 -45.87 20.17
C SER A 9 32.37 -44.47 19.59
N HIS A 10 31.40 -44.29 18.69
CA HIS A 10 30.94 -42.95 18.31
C HIS A 10 30.01 -42.40 19.38
N ASP A 11 30.60 -41.67 20.33
CA ASP A 11 29.90 -40.70 21.16
C ASP A 11 29.33 -39.59 20.26
N ILE A 12 28.06 -39.73 19.91
CA ILE A 12 27.29 -38.65 19.28
C ILE A 12 26.97 -37.63 20.38
N LYS A 13 27.80 -36.59 20.50
CA LYS A 13 27.48 -35.40 21.29
C LYS A 13 26.22 -34.74 20.74
N ALA A 14 25.14 -34.75 21.54
CA ALA A 14 23.90 -34.05 21.24
C ALA A 14 24.12 -32.53 21.10
N PRO A 15 23.46 -31.85 20.15
CA PRO A 15 23.56 -30.41 19.95
C PRO A 15 22.97 -29.62 21.14
N PRO A 16 23.35 -28.34 21.31
CA PRO A 16 23.01 -27.55 22.49
C PRO A 16 21.53 -27.17 22.55
N GLY A 17 20.83 -27.68 23.58
CA GLY A 17 19.65 -27.10 24.22
C GLY A 17 18.37 -27.00 23.39
N ASP A 18 17.73 -28.13 23.08
CA ASP A 18 16.34 -28.13 22.58
C ASP A 18 15.40 -27.37 23.54
N PRO A 19 14.46 -26.57 23.03
CA PRO A 19 13.44 -25.95 23.88
C PRO A 19 12.67 -27.03 24.64
N VAL A 20 12.63 -26.91 25.97
CA VAL A 20 11.88 -27.84 26.82
C VAL A 20 10.39 -27.52 26.69
N TYR A 21 9.73 -28.17 25.74
CA TYR A 21 8.28 -28.03 25.54
C TYR A 21 7.53 -28.49 26.80
N THR A 22 6.40 -27.84 27.10
CA THR A 22 5.53 -28.27 28.20
C THR A 22 4.28 -28.95 27.65
N ILE A 23 4.04 -30.20 28.06
CA ILE A 23 2.92 -31.00 27.62
C ILE A 23 2.00 -31.27 28.81
N LEU A 24 0.71 -31.01 28.65
CA LEU A 24 -0.32 -31.29 29.64
C LEU A 24 -1.09 -32.55 29.25
N ILE A 25 -1.11 -33.53 30.14
CA ILE A 25 -1.88 -34.77 29.99
C ILE A 25 -3.16 -34.63 30.83
N VAL A 26 -4.32 -34.76 30.20
CA VAL A 26 -5.63 -34.62 30.84
C VAL A 26 -6.40 -35.91 30.66
N ASP A 27 -6.67 -36.63 31.73
CA ASP A 27 -7.45 -37.87 31.73
C ASP A 27 -7.90 -38.10 33.17
N ASP A 28 -9.11 -38.59 33.44
CA ASP A 28 -9.61 -38.83 34.79
C ASP A 28 -9.00 -40.10 35.42
N GLU A 29 -8.62 -41.07 34.60
CA GLU A 29 -7.98 -42.31 35.02
C GLU A 29 -6.47 -42.14 35.28
N LYS A 30 -6.09 -42.28 36.56
CA LYS A 30 -4.68 -42.18 37.00
C LYS A 30 -3.74 -43.14 36.27
N ILE A 31 -4.21 -44.34 35.93
CA ILE A 31 -3.41 -45.35 35.25
C ILE A 31 -3.07 -44.88 33.82
N VAL A 32 -4.03 -44.33 33.09
CA VAL A 32 -3.81 -43.82 31.73
C VAL A 32 -2.80 -42.67 31.75
N ARG A 33 -2.96 -41.69 32.67
CA ARG A 33 -1.98 -40.60 32.84
C ARG A 33 -0.56 -41.13 33.10
N MET A 34 -0.41 -42.10 34.00
CA MET A 34 0.90 -42.70 34.32
C MET A 34 1.55 -43.39 33.12
N VAL A 35 0.77 -44.11 32.30
CA VAL A 35 1.26 -44.79 31.09
C VAL A 35 1.67 -43.77 30.03
N THR A 36 0.82 -42.79 29.73
CA THR A 36 1.11 -41.71 28.76
C THR A 36 2.34 -40.91 29.19
N ARG A 37 2.45 -40.58 30.49
CA ARG A 37 3.64 -39.92 31.05
C ARG A 37 4.91 -40.73 30.81
N LYS A 38 4.88 -42.04 31.08
CA LYS A 38 6.04 -42.93 30.88
C LYS A 38 6.45 -43.03 29.40
N GLN A 39 5.48 -43.01 28.48
CA GLN A 39 5.75 -43.03 27.04
C GLN A 39 6.39 -41.71 26.57
N LEU A 40 5.90 -40.57 27.07
CA LEU A 40 6.38 -39.24 26.73
C LEU A 40 7.68 -38.84 27.44
N ALA A 41 8.04 -39.49 28.56
CA ALA A 41 9.28 -39.22 29.29
C ALA A 41 10.57 -39.42 28.47
N LYS A 42 10.47 -40.03 27.28
CA LYS A 42 11.55 -40.16 26.32
C LYS A 42 11.84 -38.86 25.54
N LEU A 43 10.93 -37.89 25.57
CA LEU A 43 11.10 -36.59 24.94
C LEU A 43 11.65 -35.58 25.96
N PRO A 44 12.52 -34.63 25.55
CA PRO A 44 13.02 -33.56 26.41
C PRO A 44 11.93 -32.51 26.65
N CYS A 45 10.91 -32.88 27.43
CA CYS A 45 9.72 -32.06 27.69
C CYS A 45 9.34 -32.07 29.17
N ARG A 46 8.70 -30.99 29.63
CA ARG A 46 8.08 -30.89 30.94
C ARG A 46 6.67 -31.46 30.87
N LEU A 47 6.34 -32.43 31.72
CA LEU A 47 5.03 -33.08 31.74
C LEU A 47 4.19 -32.62 32.93
N LEU A 48 3.03 -32.02 32.63
CA LEU A 48 1.97 -31.66 33.57
C LEU A 48 0.81 -32.65 33.47
N GLU A 49 0.02 -32.78 34.52
CA GLU A 49 -1.12 -33.70 34.60
C GLU A 49 -2.32 -33.00 35.22
N ALA A 50 -3.50 -33.16 34.60
CA ALA A 50 -4.79 -32.73 35.14
C ALA A 50 -5.77 -33.91 35.12
N ASN A 51 -6.74 -33.91 36.05
CA ASN A 51 -7.66 -35.03 36.25
C ASN A 51 -9.03 -34.83 35.57
N ASN A 52 -9.28 -33.66 35.00
CA ASN A 52 -10.51 -33.27 34.29
C ASN A 52 -10.25 -31.98 33.50
N GLY A 53 -11.22 -31.55 32.69
CA GLY A 53 -11.08 -30.36 31.86
C GLY A 53 -11.02 -29.04 32.63
N GLU A 54 -11.73 -28.93 33.76
CA GLU A 54 -11.71 -27.73 34.61
C GLU A 54 -10.34 -27.51 35.25
N ASP A 55 -9.72 -28.57 35.78
CA ASP A 55 -8.36 -28.56 36.31
C ASP A 55 -7.36 -28.18 35.22
N ALA A 56 -7.55 -28.69 34.00
CA ALA A 56 -6.69 -28.37 32.86
C ALA A 56 -6.76 -26.87 32.52
N LEU A 57 -7.96 -26.29 32.42
CA LEU A 57 -8.12 -24.84 32.20
C LEU A 57 -7.47 -24.01 33.31
N ALA A 58 -7.69 -24.38 34.57
CA ALA A 58 -7.08 -23.70 35.71
C ALA A 58 -5.54 -23.78 35.71
N MET A 59 -4.96 -24.83 35.10
CA MET A 59 -3.52 -24.94 34.92
C MET A 59 -2.99 -24.01 33.82
N LEU A 60 -3.73 -23.79 32.73
CA LEU A 60 -3.31 -22.91 31.62
C LEU A 60 -3.09 -21.46 32.07
N ASP A 61 -3.79 -21.03 33.11
CA ASP A 61 -3.58 -19.69 33.69
C ASP A 61 -2.24 -19.56 34.43
N ARG A 62 -1.72 -20.67 34.98
CA ARG A 62 -0.56 -20.71 35.87
C ARG A 62 0.72 -21.16 35.19
N GLU A 63 0.59 -22.00 34.18
CA GLU A 63 1.72 -22.68 33.53
C GLU A 63 1.66 -22.51 32.02
N PRO A 64 2.80 -22.26 31.34
CA PRO A 64 2.85 -22.28 29.89
C PRO A 64 2.71 -23.73 29.41
N VAL A 65 1.76 -23.99 28.51
CA VAL A 65 1.53 -25.31 27.90
C VAL A 65 1.64 -25.17 26.39
N ASP A 66 2.35 -26.11 25.77
CA ASP A 66 2.57 -26.16 24.33
C ASP A 66 1.68 -27.17 23.62
N LEU A 67 1.41 -28.29 24.28
CA LEU A 67 0.57 -29.33 23.72
C LEU A 67 -0.28 -29.95 24.82
N ILE A 68 -1.53 -30.25 24.50
CA ILE A 68 -2.45 -30.96 25.37
C ILE A 68 -2.77 -32.32 24.74
N LEU A 69 -2.58 -33.39 25.51
CA LEU A 69 -3.19 -34.68 25.23
C LEU A 69 -4.36 -34.84 26.20
N SER A 70 -5.58 -34.81 25.69
CA SER A 70 -6.78 -34.92 26.52
C SER A 70 -7.54 -36.18 26.18
N ASP A 71 -8.03 -36.89 27.19
CA ASP A 71 -9.09 -37.87 26.99
C ASP A 71 -10.32 -37.22 26.37
N TRP A 72 -11.06 -38.03 25.63
CA TRP A 72 -12.34 -37.68 25.05
C TRP A 72 -13.42 -37.54 26.11
N VAL A 73 -13.59 -38.56 26.94
CA VAL A 73 -14.71 -38.66 27.89
C VAL A 73 -14.17 -38.44 29.29
N MET A 74 -14.53 -37.32 29.91
CA MET A 74 -14.16 -37.01 31.29
C MET A 74 -15.38 -36.50 32.06
N PRO A 75 -15.43 -36.68 33.38
CA PRO A 75 -16.46 -36.05 34.20
C PRO A 75 -16.35 -34.52 34.14
N GLY A 76 -17.50 -33.83 34.04
CA GLY A 76 -17.53 -32.36 33.95
C GLY A 76 -17.28 -31.90 32.53
N LEU A 77 -16.24 -31.08 32.34
CA LEU A 77 -15.80 -30.61 31.03
C LEU A 77 -15.07 -31.73 30.29
N ASP A 78 -15.72 -32.27 29.25
CA ASP A 78 -15.17 -33.33 28.40
C ASP A 78 -14.06 -32.83 27.46
N GLY A 79 -13.36 -33.75 26.81
CA GLY A 79 -12.22 -33.42 25.94
C GLY A 79 -12.56 -32.48 24.78
N PRO A 80 -13.61 -32.76 23.99
CA PRO A 80 -14.03 -31.86 22.92
C PRO A 80 -14.50 -30.49 23.42
N GLY A 81 -15.21 -30.42 24.55
CA GLY A 81 -15.60 -29.15 25.18
C GLY A 81 -14.40 -28.35 25.69
N LEU A 82 -13.41 -29.02 26.27
CA LEU A 82 -12.13 -28.42 26.66
C LEU A 82 -11.39 -27.85 25.46
N CYS A 83 -11.29 -28.62 24.37
CA CYS A 83 -10.67 -28.19 23.13
C CYS A 83 -11.34 -26.92 22.58
N GLU A 84 -12.66 -26.94 22.49
CA GLU A 84 -13.45 -25.80 22.01
C GLU A 84 -13.21 -24.54 22.86
N ALA A 85 -13.23 -24.68 24.19
CA ALA A 85 -12.95 -23.57 25.11
C ALA A 85 -11.54 -22.98 24.91
N ILE A 86 -10.53 -23.83 24.71
CA ILE A 86 -9.14 -23.42 24.47
C ILE A 86 -8.98 -22.71 23.12
N LYS A 87 -9.58 -23.27 22.06
CA LYS A 87 -9.47 -22.73 20.70
C LYS A 87 -10.22 -21.40 20.52
N GLN A 88 -11.25 -21.15 21.33
CA GLN A 88 -11.95 -19.87 21.36
C GLN A 88 -11.23 -18.80 22.22
N HIS A 89 -10.26 -19.18 23.05
CA HIS A 89 -9.56 -18.26 23.93
C HIS A 89 -8.30 -17.68 23.27
N GLU A 90 -8.21 -16.35 23.13
CA GLU A 90 -7.13 -15.65 22.41
C GLU A 90 -5.72 -16.05 22.89
N ARG A 91 -5.54 -16.25 24.20
CA ARG A 91 -4.26 -16.64 24.80
C ARG A 91 -3.87 -18.10 24.53
N TYR A 92 -4.84 -19.00 24.37
CA TYR A 92 -4.61 -20.45 24.41
C TYR A 92 -4.85 -21.13 23.06
N ARG A 93 -5.48 -20.45 22.10
CA ARG A 93 -5.88 -21.03 20.81
C ARG A 93 -4.75 -21.64 19.99
N THR A 94 -3.50 -21.20 20.21
CA THR A 94 -2.31 -21.72 19.52
C THR A 94 -1.76 -23.00 20.14
N ILE A 95 -2.29 -23.45 21.30
CA ILE A 95 -1.90 -24.71 21.94
C ILE A 95 -2.31 -25.86 21.03
N HIS A 96 -1.39 -26.77 20.77
CA HIS A 96 -1.69 -27.95 19.96
C HIS A 96 -2.52 -28.92 20.80
N PHE A 97 -3.66 -29.36 20.30
CA PHE A 97 -4.61 -30.16 21.05
C PHE A 97 -4.82 -31.51 20.37
N ILE A 98 -4.47 -32.57 21.07
CA ILE A 98 -4.64 -33.95 20.61
C ILE A 98 -5.67 -34.65 21.50
N LEU A 99 -6.75 -35.13 20.90
CA LEU A 99 -7.75 -35.95 21.59
C LEU A 99 -7.29 -37.41 21.65
N MET A 100 -7.35 -38.02 22.82
CA MET A 100 -7.12 -39.44 23.04
C MET A 100 -8.46 -40.16 23.18
N THR A 101 -8.71 -41.19 22.37
CA THR A 101 -9.97 -41.96 22.40
C THR A 101 -9.71 -43.45 22.42
N ALA A 102 -10.58 -44.22 23.10
CA ALA A 102 -10.61 -45.67 23.01
C ALA A 102 -11.42 -46.18 21.79
N LEU A 103 -12.26 -45.32 21.20
CA LEU A 103 -13.14 -45.61 20.08
C LEU A 103 -12.71 -44.75 18.88
N ASP A 104 -12.16 -45.37 17.86
CA ASP A 104 -11.64 -44.75 16.63
C ASP A 104 -12.71 -44.65 15.52
N HIS A 105 -13.98 -44.50 15.90
CA HIS A 105 -15.05 -44.36 14.94
C HIS A 105 -14.91 -43.04 14.14
N PRO A 106 -15.03 -43.08 12.79
CA PRO A 106 -14.84 -41.89 11.95
C PRO A 106 -15.73 -40.70 12.31
N THR A 107 -16.95 -40.94 12.80
CA THR A 107 -17.90 -39.90 13.20
C THR A 107 -17.45 -39.14 14.44
N GLN A 108 -16.84 -39.84 15.41
CA GLN A 108 -16.29 -39.20 16.60
C GLN A 108 -15.06 -38.37 16.22
N ILE A 109 -14.11 -38.94 15.46
CA ILE A 109 -12.93 -38.19 15.00
C ILE A 109 -13.34 -36.89 14.27
N ALA A 110 -14.34 -36.97 13.39
CA ALA A 110 -14.86 -35.81 12.68
C ALA A 110 -15.43 -34.74 13.61
N GLU A 111 -16.14 -35.12 14.69
CA GLU A 111 -16.63 -34.19 15.71
C GLU A 111 -15.49 -33.50 16.46
N GLY A 112 -14.45 -34.23 16.84
CA GLY A 112 -13.33 -33.66 17.59
C GLY A 112 -12.56 -32.63 16.76
N LEU A 113 -12.33 -32.95 15.48
CA LEU A 113 -11.71 -32.02 14.54
C LEU A 113 -12.60 -30.79 14.27
N SER A 114 -13.93 -30.95 14.17
CA SER A 114 -14.84 -29.82 13.95
C SER A 114 -14.92 -28.86 15.14
N ARG A 115 -14.62 -29.34 16.36
CA ARG A 115 -14.46 -28.53 17.57
C ARG A 115 -13.04 -27.96 17.76
N GLY A 116 -12.18 -28.14 16.76
CA GLY A 116 -10.86 -27.50 16.68
C GLY A 116 -9.69 -28.33 17.19
N ALA A 117 -9.87 -29.64 17.46
CA ALA A 117 -8.73 -30.50 17.78
C ALA A 117 -7.79 -30.56 16.58
N ASP A 118 -6.48 -30.47 16.82
CA ASP A 118 -5.50 -30.49 15.75
C ASP A 118 -5.16 -31.93 15.31
N ASN A 119 -5.38 -32.91 16.20
CA ASN A 119 -5.14 -34.32 15.92
C ASN A 119 -5.91 -35.22 16.89
N PHE A 120 -5.85 -36.53 16.62
CA PHE A 120 -6.36 -37.59 17.49
C PHE A 120 -5.30 -38.68 17.70
N LEU A 121 -5.41 -39.42 18.80
CA LEU A 121 -4.61 -40.60 19.13
C LEU A 121 -5.51 -41.69 19.73
N SER A 122 -5.30 -42.94 19.34
CA SER A 122 -5.94 -44.06 20.04
C SER A 122 -5.28 -44.26 21.41
N LYS A 123 -6.06 -44.56 22.46
CA LYS A 123 -5.51 -44.98 23.78
C LYS A 123 -4.70 -46.29 23.70
N THR A 124 -4.88 -47.08 22.64
CA THR A 124 -4.08 -48.29 22.36
C THR A 124 -2.87 -48.03 21.46
N ALA A 125 -2.60 -46.77 21.09
CA ALA A 125 -1.49 -46.40 20.23
C ALA A 125 -0.14 -46.80 20.84
N SER A 126 0.79 -47.17 19.96
CA SER A 126 2.16 -47.48 20.39
C SER A 126 2.88 -46.21 20.87
N GLY A 127 3.85 -46.37 21.77
CA GLY A 127 4.67 -45.23 22.21
C GLY A 127 5.41 -44.52 21.06
N TYR A 128 5.75 -45.25 19.99
CA TYR A 128 6.36 -44.65 18.79
C TYR A 128 5.39 -43.73 18.05
N GLU A 129 4.13 -44.14 17.91
CA GLU A 129 3.10 -43.30 17.27
C GLU A 129 2.83 -42.04 18.08
N ILE A 130 2.68 -42.17 19.41
CA ILE A 130 2.45 -41.03 20.31
C ILE A 130 3.59 -40.02 20.18
N ILE A 131 4.85 -40.48 20.23
CA ILE A 131 6.04 -39.61 20.08
C ILE A 131 6.03 -38.92 18.71
N ALA A 132 5.71 -39.64 17.63
CA ALA A 132 5.68 -39.07 16.29
C ALA A 132 4.60 -38.00 16.14
N ARG A 133 3.38 -38.24 16.65
CA ARG A 133 2.27 -37.26 16.58
C ARG A 133 2.51 -36.05 17.45
N VAL A 134 3.00 -36.25 18.68
CA VAL A 134 3.39 -35.14 19.58
C VAL A 134 4.51 -34.31 18.95
N GLY A 135 5.55 -34.94 18.41
CA GLY A 135 6.62 -34.23 17.72
C GLY A 135 6.13 -33.43 16.50
N ALA A 136 5.20 -33.98 15.72
CA ALA A 136 4.58 -33.25 14.61
C ALA A 136 3.73 -32.08 15.11
N GLY A 137 2.97 -32.26 16.18
CA GLY A 137 2.14 -31.23 16.79
C GLY A 137 2.94 -30.06 17.35
N LEU A 138 4.05 -30.35 18.05
CA LEU A 138 4.96 -29.31 18.56
C LEU A 138 5.60 -28.52 17.43
N ARG A 139 6.02 -29.17 16.33
CA ARG A 139 6.51 -28.46 15.13
C ARG A 139 5.43 -27.58 14.51
N ALA A 140 4.20 -28.08 14.39
CA ALA A 140 3.09 -27.30 13.84
C ALA A 140 2.79 -26.06 14.68
N ARG A 141 2.77 -26.19 16.02
CA ARG A 141 2.63 -25.05 16.93
C ARG A 141 3.78 -24.06 16.78
N GLN A 142 5.02 -24.52 16.72
CA GLN A 142 6.17 -23.62 16.57
C GLN A 142 6.05 -22.79 15.28
N LEU A 143 5.68 -23.42 14.16
CA LEU A 143 5.43 -22.73 12.90
C LEU A 143 4.30 -21.69 13.02
N MET A 144 3.21 -21.99 13.73
CA MET A 144 2.12 -21.03 13.97
C MET A 144 2.60 -19.83 14.79
N LEU A 145 3.39 -20.05 15.85
CA LEU A 145 3.95 -18.97 16.67
C LEU A 145 4.92 -18.09 15.87
N ASP A 146 5.77 -18.69 15.05
CA ASP A 146 6.71 -17.98 14.19
C ASP A 146 5.96 -17.15 13.13
N LEU A 147 4.87 -17.69 12.57
CA LEU A 147 4.01 -16.97 11.62
C LEU A 147 3.32 -15.77 12.29
N GLU A 148 2.72 -15.94 13.47
CA GLU A 148 2.09 -14.83 14.21
C GLU A 148 3.12 -13.75 14.56
N LYS A 149 4.33 -14.13 14.95
CA LYS A 149 5.44 -13.20 15.22
C LYS A 149 5.87 -12.45 13.97
N SER A 150 6.02 -13.16 12.85
CA SER A 150 6.39 -12.55 11.56
C SER A 150 5.33 -11.56 11.08
N ASN A 151 4.05 -11.93 11.16
CA ASN A 151 2.94 -11.05 10.81
C ASN A 151 2.92 -9.79 11.68
N ARG A 152 3.12 -9.92 13.00
CA ARG A 152 3.21 -8.76 13.90
C ARG A 152 4.37 -7.83 13.52
N LEU A 153 5.55 -8.38 13.25
CA LEU A 153 6.71 -7.58 12.83
C LEU A 153 6.46 -6.88 11.50
N LEU A 154 5.87 -7.59 10.53
CA LEU A 154 5.54 -7.04 9.22
C LEU A 154 4.52 -5.90 9.33
N SER A 155 3.47 -6.06 10.12
CA SER A 155 2.49 -4.99 10.35
C SER A 155 3.11 -3.77 11.05
N GLN A 156 4.03 -3.97 12.01
CA GLN A 156 4.78 -2.88 12.63
C GLN A 156 5.64 -2.14 11.61
N LYS A 157 6.39 -2.86 10.78
CA LYS A 157 7.23 -2.28 9.74
C LYS A 157 6.42 -1.52 8.68
N GLN A 158 5.25 -2.03 8.30
CA GLN A 158 4.33 -1.33 7.41
C GLN A 158 3.82 -0.03 8.05
N ALA A 159 3.46 -0.05 9.33
CA ALA A 159 3.00 1.15 10.04
C ALA A 159 4.10 2.23 10.14
N GLU A 160 5.34 1.82 10.43
CA GLU A 160 6.52 2.71 10.41
C GLU A 160 6.69 3.37 9.04
N LEU A 161 6.75 2.56 7.97
CA LEU A 161 6.91 3.05 6.60
C LEU A 161 5.77 4.00 6.18
N HIS A 162 4.52 3.65 6.47
CA HIS A 162 3.36 4.50 6.16
C HIS A 162 3.43 5.86 6.89
N SER A 163 3.96 5.89 8.12
CA SER A 163 4.16 7.14 8.85
C SER A 163 5.24 8.02 8.21
N GLU A 164 6.34 7.42 7.77
CA GLU A 164 7.41 8.13 7.04
C GLU A 164 6.90 8.69 5.71
N LEU A 165 6.19 7.87 4.93
CA LEU A 165 5.60 8.28 3.65
C LEU A 165 4.56 9.39 3.81
N ARG A 166 3.74 9.35 4.86
CA ARG A 166 2.79 10.43 5.17
C ARG A 166 3.52 11.75 5.46
N SER A 167 4.65 11.69 6.15
CA SER A 167 5.44 12.89 6.44
C SER A 167 6.01 13.50 5.15
N ALA A 168 6.49 12.64 4.24
CA ALA A 168 6.94 13.06 2.91
C ALA A 168 5.80 13.65 2.08
N SER A 169 4.60 13.04 2.11
CA SER A 169 3.45 13.56 1.35
C SER A 169 2.97 14.92 1.81
N ILE A 170 2.98 15.18 3.13
CA ILE A 170 2.71 16.50 3.69
C ILE A 170 3.73 17.53 3.18
N PHE A 171 5.01 17.16 3.11
CA PHE A 171 6.06 18.03 2.58
C PHE A 171 5.85 18.36 1.11
N VAL A 172 5.67 17.35 0.24
CA VAL A 172 5.45 17.56 -1.21
C VAL A 172 4.20 18.38 -1.46
N ARG A 173 3.10 18.07 -0.76
CA ARG A 173 1.85 18.86 -0.86
C ARG A 173 2.03 20.30 -0.38
N GLY A 174 2.94 20.55 0.56
CA GLY A 174 3.30 21.89 1.02
C GLY A 174 4.05 22.74 -0.03
N LEU A 175 4.58 22.10 -1.08
CA LEU A 175 5.22 22.79 -2.21
C LEU A 175 4.24 23.19 -3.32
N LEU A 176 3.03 22.62 -3.32
CA LEU A 176 1.97 22.98 -4.27
C LEU A 176 1.51 24.44 -4.04
N PRO A 177 1.00 25.11 -5.10
CA PRO A 177 0.61 26.51 -5.02
C PRO A 177 -0.47 26.74 -3.96
N ARG A 178 -0.46 27.92 -3.34
CA ARG A 178 -1.54 28.32 -2.43
C ARG A 178 -2.82 28.54 -3.23
N THR A 179 -3.95 28.15 -2.65
CA THR A 179 -5.27 28.48 -3.19
C THR A 179 -5.65 29.94 -2.89
N GLY A 180 -6.57 30.48 -3.69
CA GLY A 180 -7.01 31.87 -3.61
C GLY A 180 -6.28 32.80 -4.59
N GLU A 181 -6.20 34.08 -4.24
CA GLU A 181 -5.56 35.09 -5.09
C GLU A 181 -4.03 35.03 -4.95
N VAL A 182 -3.36 34.53 -6.00
CA VAL A 182 -1.90 34.31 -6.00
C VAL A 182 -1.16 35.58 -6.43
N VAL A 183 -1.71 36.27 -7.43
CA VAL A 183 -1.29 37.61 -7.88
C VAL A 183 -2.54 38.44 -8.12
N PRO A 184 -2.44 39.79 -8.06
CA PRO A 184 -3.57 40.66 -8.36
C PRO A 184 -4.18 40.29 -9.71
N GLY A 185 -5.48 39.99 -9.70
CA GLY A 185 -6.17 39.62 -10.94
C GLY A 185 -6.10 38.14 -11.32
N VAL A 186 -5.52 37.25 -10.50
CA VAL A 186 -5.52 35.79 -10.77
C VAL A 186 -5.86 35.00 -9.50
N ARG A 187 -6.95 34.24 -9.58
CA ARG A 187 -7.34 33.28 -8.55
C ARG A 187 -7.01 31.86 -8.99
N VAL A 188 -6.47 31.08 -8.07
CA VAL A 188 -6.08 29.69 -8.28
C VAL A 188 -6.80 28.81 -7.29
N GLU A 189 -7.43 27.74 -7.76
CA GLU A 189 -7.97 26.65 -6.94
C GLU A 189 -7.51 25.33 -7.54
N TRP A 190 -7.37 24.29 -6.72
CA TRP A 190 -6.98 22.98 -7.22
C TRP A 190 -7.49 21.86 -6.34
N GLU A 191 -7.58 20.67 -6.94
CA GLU A 191 -7.74 19.41 -6.25
C GLU A 191 -6.66 18.43 -6.70
N PHE A 192 -6.07 17.75 -5.73
CA PHE A 192 -4.99 16.78 -5.95
C PHE A 192 -5.26 15.52 -5.14
N LEU A 193 -5.35 14.38 -5.85
CA LEU A 193 -5.62 13.07 -5.29
C LEU A 193 -4.57 12.09 -5.82
N PRO A 194 -3.49 11.83 -5.05
CA PRO A 194 -2.50 10.86 -5.47
C PRO A 194 -3.09 9.44 -5.43
N SER A 195 -2.69 8.58 -6.37
CA SER A 195 -3.03 7.15 -6.41
C SER A 195 -2.36 6.38 -5.27
N SER A 196 -1.20 6.87 -4.83
CA SER A 196 -0.43 6.32 -3.71
C SER A 196 -0.18 7.35 -2.59
N HIS A 197 0.75 7.08 -1.67
CA HIS A 197 1.11 8.08 -0.65
C HIS A 197 1.75 9.33 -1.26
N LEU A 198 2.44 9.18 -2.39
CA LEU A 198 3.12 10.23 -3.13
C LEU A 198 2.82 10.06 -4.63
N GLY A 199 2.53 11.16 -5.31
CA GLY A 199 2.26 11.16 -6.74
C GLY A 199 3.43 11.67 -7.58
N GLY A 200 3.51 11.22 -8.83
CA GLY A 200 4.40 11.73 -9.86
C GLY A 200 3.94 13.08 -10.43
N ASP A 201 2.63 13.31 -10.38
CA ASP A 201 2.00 14.58 -10.76
C ASP A 201 2.43 15.76 -9.89
N PHE A 202 2.74 16.87 -10.53
CA PHE A 202 3.07 18.12 -9.84
C PHE A 202 2.67 19.33 -10.67
N PHE A 203 2.26 20.39 -9.99
CA PHE A 203 1.91 21.65 -10.65
C PHE A 203 2.32 22.84 -9.81
N GLN A 204 2.60 23.95 -10.48
CA GLN A 204 3.07 25.16 -9.84
C GLN A 204 2.46 26.40 -10.50
N VAL A 205 2.18 27.40 -9.66
CA VAL A 205 1.82 28.75 -10.07
C VAL A 205 2.71 29.71 -9.30
N ALA A 206 3.57 30.44 -10.01
CA ALA A 206 4.56 31.31 -9.38
C ALA A 206 4.76 32.60 -10.16
N ARG A 207 4.97 33.71 -9.44
CA ARG A 207 5.29 34.99 -10.05
C ARG A 207 6.73 34.98 -10.58
N TRP A 208 6.91 35.39 -11.83
CA TRP A 208 8.20 35.50 -12.51
C TRP A 208 8.48 36.97 -12.83
N GLY A 209 9.47 37.54 -12.16
CA GLY A 209 9.72 38.98 -12.22
C GLY A 209 8.50 39.83 -11.84
N ASP A 210 8.37 41.00 -12.43
CA ASP A 210 7.32 41.96 -12.03
C ASP A 210 5.98 41.77 -12.74
N ASP A 211 5.97 41.29 -13.99
CA ASP A 211 4.80 41.30 -14.89
C ASP A 211 4.39 39.91 -15.42
N HIS A 212 5.10 38.85 -15.05
CA HIS A 212 4.82 37.49 -15.56
C HIS A 212 4.39 36.54 -14.44
N LEU A 213 3.49 35.63 -14.80
CA LEU A 213 3.07 34.50 -13.99
C LEU A 213 3.40 33.20 -14.74
N GLY A 214 4.27 32.39 -14.14
CA GLY A 214 4.58 31.05 -14.61
C GLY A 214 3.55 30.04 -14.10
N LEU A 215 3.12 29.18 -15.00
CA LEU A 215 2.15 28.11 -14.79
C LEU A 215 2.76 26.83 -15.34
N MET A 216 2.73 25.77 -14.55
CA MET A 216 3.25 24.47 -14.97
C MET A 216 2.40 23.34 -14.43
N VAL A 217 2.18 22.33 -15.25
CA VAL A 217 1.77 21.00 -14.82
C VAL A 217 2.72 19.99 -15.44
N LEU A 218 3.17 19.04 -14.65
CA LEU A 218 4.02 17.95 -15.07
C LEU A 218 3.44 16.64 -14.55
N ASP A 219 3.71 15.59 -15.29
CA ASP A 219 3.35 14.22 -14.98
C ASP A 219 4.58 13.34 -15.27
N MET A 220 5.00 12.60 -14.26
CA MET A 220 6.19 11.76 -14.30
C MET A 220 5.80 10.32 -14.63
N SER A 221 6.53 9.65 -15.52
CA SER A 221 6.26 8.24 -15.81
C SER A 221 6.37 7.38 -14.53
N GLY A 222 5.26 6.76 -14.13
CA GLY A 222 5.16 5.87 -12.97
C GLY A 222 4.74 6.57 -11.67
N HIS A 223 4.38 5.79 -10.65
CA HIS A 223 3.86 6.30 -9.38
C HIS A 223 4.80 6.04 -8.18
N GLY A 224 4.72 6.87 -7.14
CA GLY A 224 5.44 6.67 -5.87
C GLY A 224 6.58 7.67 -5.61
N ILE A 225 7.56 7.26 -4.80
CA ILE A 225 8.56 8.17 -4.22
C ILE A 225 9.52 8.75 -5.27
N GLY A 226 10.04 7.91 -6.18
CA GLY A 226 11.02 8.32 -7.19
C GLY A 226 10.49 9.43 -8.11
N PRO A 227 9.36 9.19 -8.81
CA PRO A 227 8.64 10.20 -9.59
C PRO A 227 8.37 11.49 -8.79
N ALA A 228 7.83 11.38 -7.57
CA ALA A 228 7.54 12.54 -6.72
C ALA A 228 8.79 13.39 -6.40
N LEU A 229 9.92 12.76 -6.06
CA LEU A 229 11.16 13.49 -5.76
C LEU A 229 11.73 14.19 -6.99
N ARG A 230 11.59 13.60 -8.17
CA ARG A 230 12.00 14.26 -9.43
C ARG A 230 11.10 15.43 -9.78
N ALA A 231 9.79 15.28 -9.62
CA ALA A 231 8.83 16.35 -9.78
C ALA A 231 9.17 17.55 -8.86
N VAL A 232 9.51 17.28 -7.59
CA VAL A 232 10.00 18.29 -6.66
C VAL A 232 11.32 18.91 -7.14
N SER A 233 12.28 18.11 -7.59
CA SER A 233 13.56 18.64 -8.11
C SER A 233 13.34 19.58 -9.30
N LEU A 234 12.43 19.22 -10.21
CA LEU A 234 12.09 20.05 -11.37
C LEU A 234 11.36 21.33 -10.95
N SER A 235 10.50 21.28 -9.93
CA SER A 235 9.85 22.50 -9.43
C SER A 235 10.83 23.59 -8.99
N LEU A 236 12.06 23.22 -8.57
CA LEU A 236 13.11 24.16 -8.22
C LEU A 236 13.69 24.89 -9.44
N PHE A 237 13.70 24.25 -10.61
CA PHE A 237 14.10 24.86 -11.88
C PHE A 237 13.15 26.00 -12.27
N PHE A 238 11.85 25.87 -11.97
CA PHE A 238 10.82 26.87 -12.28
C PHE A 238 10.71 28.01 -11.25
N ASN A 239 11.71 28.14 -10.35
CA ASN A 239 11.82 29.29 -9.46
C ASN A 239 11.94 30.59 -10.29
N GLY A 240 11.12 31.60 -9.94
CA GLY A 240 11.06 32.86 -10.68
C GLY A 240 12.39 33.60 -10.82
N GLU A 241 13.26 33.58 -9.80
CA GLU A 241 14.60 34.20 -9.92
C GLU A 241 15.50 33.45 -10.90
N HIS A 242 15.46 32.12 -10.86
CA HIS A 242 16.23 31.28 -11.78
C HIS A 242 15.76 31.46 -13.22
N ILE A 243 14.45 31.42 -13.44
CA ILE A 243 13.85 31.63 -14.76
C ILE A 243 14.20 33.02 -15.30
N GLN A 244 14.12 34.07 -14.48
CA GLN A 244 14.47 35.43 -14.91
C GLN A 244 15.94 35.56 -15.34
N GLN A 245 16.86 34.84 -14.68
CA GLN A 245 18.29 34.87 -15.01
C GLN A 245 18.62 34.07 -16.28
N MET A 246 18.07 32.86 -16.40
CA MET A 246 18.38 31.94 -17.49
C MET A 246 17.59 32.23 -18.76
N PHE A 247 16.34 32.68 -18.61
CA PHE A 247 15.39 32.93 -19.70
C PHE A 247 14.77 34.33 -19.60
N PRO A 248 15.52 35.41 -19.87
CA PRO A 248 15.01 36.79 -19.76
C PRO A 248 13.82 37.09 -20.69
N SER A 249 13.62 36.29 -21.74
CA SER A 249 12.49 36.35 -22.66
C SER A 249 11.20 35.72 -22.11
N TYR A 250 11.31 34.95 -21.02
CA TYR A 250 10.27 34.09 -20.46
C TYR A 250 9.57 33.21 -21.51
N ASP A 251 10.31 32.75 -22.52
CA ASP A 251 9.76 31.96 -23.63
C ASP A 251 9.60 30.47 -23.24
N PRO A 252 8.36 29.92 -23.17
CA PRO A 252 8.13 28.54 -22.73
C PRO A 252 8.84 27.48 -23.57
N GLY A 253 8.90 27.67 -24.89
CA GLY A 253 9.58 26.74 -25.81
C GLY A 253 11.09 26.65 -25.56
N GLN A 254 11.76 27.80 -25.32
CA GLN A 254 13.17 27.82 -24.89
C GLN A 254 13.39 27.12 -23.56
N ILE A 255 12.48 27.33 -22.59
CA ILE A 255 12.54 26.69 -21.27
C ILE A 255 12.44 25.17 -21.43
N LEU A 256 11.46 24.65 -22.18
CA LEU A 256 11.29 23.21 -22.39
C LEU A 256 12.44 22.59 -23.21
N THR A 257 12.96 23.30 -24.21
CA THR A 257 14.10 22.83 -25.00
C THR A 257 15.35 22.70 -24.12
N SER A 258 15.63 23.70 -23.28
CA SER A 258 16.74 23.61 -22.32
C SER A 258 16.53 22.55 -21.26
N LEU A 259 15.28 22.30 -20.85
CA LEU A 259 14.94 21.23 -19.92
C LEU A 259 15.23 19.85 -20.54
N ASN A 260 14.91 19.66 -21.82
CA ASN A 260 15.16 18.41 -22.54
C ASN A 260 16.66 18.10 -22.71
N GLU A 261 17.49 19.13 -22.84
CA GLU A 261 18.95 18.97 -22.85
C GLU A 261 19.51 18.53 -21.49
N GLN A 262 18.91 19.02 -20.40
CA GLN A 262 19.36 18.75 -19.02
C GLN A 262 18.84 17.43 -18.45
N TYR A 263 17.71 16.95 -18.96
CA TYR A 263 17.02 15.76 -18.48
C TYR A 263 16.81 14.74 -19.62
N PRO A 264 17.89 14.11 -20.14
CA PRO A 264 17.76 12.99 -21.06
C PRO A 264 17.09 11.80 -20.35
N MET A 265 16.47 10.90 -21.12
CA MET A 265 15.90 9.66 -20.60
C MET A 265 16.93 8.90 -19.77
N SER A 266 16.51 8.47 -18.56
CA SER A 266 17.39 7.73 -17.65
C SER A 266 17.69 6.33 -18.20
N ASP A 267 18.71 5.67 -17.65
CA ASP A 267 19.01 4.26 -17.96
C ASP A 267 17.82 3.33 -17.67
N ASP A 268 16.97 3.72 -16.72
CA ASP A 268 15.73 3.02 -16.36
C ASP A 268 14.53 3.37 -17.27
N GLY A 269 14.77 4.20 -18.30
CA GLY A 269 13.79 4.56 -19.31
C GLY A 269 12.73 5.56 -18.87
N GLU A 270 13.05 6.36 -17.85
CA GLU A 270 12.08 7.27 -17.24
C GLU A 270 12.03 8.60 -18.01
N TYR A 271 10.82 9.11 -18.16
CA TYR A 271 10.50 10.34 -18.89
C TYR A 271 9.38 11.10 -18.17
N PHE A 272 9.06 12.30 -18.63
CA PHE A 272 7.92 13.02 -18.10
C PHE A 272 7.25 13.89 -19.16
N THR A 273 5.95 14.09 -18.98
CA THR A 273 5.18 15.04 -19.75
C THR A 273 5.09 16.36 -18.98
N ILE A 274 5.09 17.47 -19.70
CA ILE A 274 5.01 18.79 -19.08
C ILE A 274 4.32 19.80 -20.00
N TRP A 275 3.52 20.66 -19.39
CA TRP A 275 3.00 21.88 -20.02
C TRP A 275 3.48 23.09 -19.24
N VAL A 276 3.99 24.10 -19.94
CA VAL A 276 4.46 25.36 -19.35
C VAL A 276 3.74 26.53 -20.02
N GLY A 277 3.18 27.40 -19.19
CA GLY A 277 2.51 28.63 -19.59
C GLY A 277 3.11 29.83 -18.89
N VAL A 278 3.19 30.95 -19.61
CA VAL A 278 3.64 32.24 -19.11
C VAL A 278 2.59 33.27 -19.46
N TRP A 279 1.91 33.77 -18.44
CA TRP A 279 0.93 34.83 -18.58
C TRP A 279 1.55 36.17 -18.25
N GLN A 280 1.45 37.12 -19.19
CA GLN A 280 1.88 38.49 -18.97
C GLN A 280 0.70 39.35 -18.51
N CYS A 281 0.80 39.93 -17.32
CA CYS A 281 -0.30 40.64 -16.66
C CYS A 281 -0.72 41.90 -17.44
N SER A 282 0.26 42.67 -17.91
CA SER A 282 0.04 43.94 -18.62
C SER A 282 -0.66 43.80 -19.98
N THR A 283 -0.29 42.76 -20.76
CA THR A 283 -0.80 42.55 -22.12
C THR A 283 -1.92 41.51 -22.18
N ARG A 284 -2.10 40.72 -21.12
CA ARG A 284 -3.00 39.56 -21.03
C ARG A 284 -2.69 38.44 -22.03
N LEU A 285 -1.48 38.45 -22.59
CA LEU A 285 -0.98 37.42 -23.49
C LEU A 285 -0.52 36.22 -22.67
N LEU A 286 -1.10 35.05 -22.94
CA LEU A 286 -0.62 33.77 -22.46
C LEU A 286 0.22 33.11 -23.55
N ARG A 287 1.50 32.89 -23.28
CA ARG A 287 2.39 32.08 -24.11
C ARG A 287 2.50 30.69 -23.49
N TYR A 288 2.54 29.64 -24.29
CA TYR A 288 2.67 28.28 -23.75
C TYR A 288 3.46 27.37 -24.69
N ALA A 289 4.00 26.30 -24.11
CA ALA A 289 4.60 25.19 -24.82
C ALA A 289 4.23 23.88 -24.10
N THR A 290 4.25 22.78 -24.84
CA THR A 290 3.99 21.44 -24.30
C THR A 290 5.07 20.47 -24.77
N ALA A 291 5.38 19.49 -23.93
CA ALA A 291 6.21 18.34 -24.22
C ALA A 291 5.47 17.08 -23.77
N GLY A 292 4.83 16.38 -24.70
CA GLY A 292 4.05 15.15 -24.46
C GLY A 292 2.71 15.34 -23.72
N HIS A 293 2.54 16.44 -22.99
CA HIS A 293 1.37 16.66 -22.13
C HIS A 293 0.07 16.91 -22.94
N PRO A 294 -1.11 16.44 -22.48
CA PRO A 294 -2.41 16.62 -23.14
C PRO A 294 -2.78 18.08 -23.47
N GLY A 295 -2.17 19.04 -22.76
CA GLY A 295 -2.42 20.48 -22.88
C GLY A 295 -3.28 21.03 -21.74
N ALA A 296 -3.53 22.34 -21.78
CA ALA A 296 -4.46 23.02 -20.89
C ALA A 296 -5.79 23.30 -21.60
N ILE A 297 -6.89 23.46 -20.88
CA ILE A 297 -8.18 23.88 -21.46
C ILE A 297 -8.53 25.27 -20.98
N VAL A 298 -8.74 26.21 -21.90
CA VAL A 298 -9.30 27.53 -21.58
C VAL A 298 -10.77 27.55 -21.95
N VAL A 299 -11.63 27.73 -20.95
CA VAL A 299 -13.06 27.98 -21.13
C VAL A 299 -13.30 29.48 -21.10
N LYS A 300 -13.84 29.98 -22.21
CA LYS A 300 -14.22 31.39 -22.41
C LYS A 300 -15.54 31.70 -21.71
N THR A 301 -15.79 32.99 -21.49
CA THR A 301 -17.04 33.47 -20.87
C THR A 301 -18.33 33.07 -21.63
N ASP A 302 -18.23 32.81 -22.93
CA ASP A 302 -19.33 32.31 -23.78
C ASP A 302 -19.53 30.78 -23.71
N ARG A 303 -18.76 30.08 -22.86
CA ARG A 303 -18.67 28.61 -22.73
C ARG A 303 -18.02 27.88 -23.90
N SER A 304 -17.49 28.57 -24.89
CA SER A 304 -16.57 27.92 -25.82
C SER A 304 -15.28 27.56 -25.09
N SER A 305 -14.66 26.44 -25.47
CA SER A 305 -13.39 26.02 -24.91
C SER A 305 -12.34 25.83 -26.00
N VAL A 306 -11.08 26.09 -25.63
CA VAL A 306 -9.92 25.96 -26.50
C VAL A 306 -8.86 25.13 -25.79
N VAL A 307 -8.39 24.07 -26.45
CA VAL A 307 -7.27 23.26 -25.96
C VAL A 307 -5.96 23.94 -26.35
N LEU A 308 -5.13 24.22 -25.35
CA LEU A 308 -3.79 24.80 -25.46
C LEU A 308 -2.77 23.67 -25.39
N GLY A 309 -2.64 22.92 -26.48
CA GLY A 309 -1.72 21.80 -26.58
C GLY A 309 -1.40 21.46 -28.03
N LYS A 310 -0.23 20.87 -28.23
CA LYS A 310 0.28 20.42 -29.51
C LYS A 310 0.96 19.06 -29.32
N GLN A 311 0.79 18.16 -30.29
CA GLN A 311 1.52 16.90 -30.27
C GLN A 311 3.03 17.17 -30.38
N SER A 312 3.76 16.65 -29.41
CA SER A 312 5.21 16.80 -29.22
C SER A 312 5.72 15.60 -28.43
N TRP A 313 7.02 15.34 -28.49
CA TRP A 313 7.62 14.29 -27.66
C TRP A 313 7.63 14.69 -26.18
N PRO A 314 7.52 13.74 -25.24
CA PRO A 314 7.79 14.00 -23.83
C PRO A 314 9.27 14.32 -23.62
N ILE A 315 9.58 15.00 -22.52
CA ILE A 315 10.96 15.31 -22.15
C ILE A 315 11.73 14.01 -21.90
N GLY A 316 12.95 13.94 -22.46
CA GLY A 316 13.86 12.81 -22.32
C GLY A 316 13.87 11.86 -23.52
N PHE A 317 12.80 11.79 -24.32
CA PHE A 317 12.70 10.82 -25.45
C PHE A 317 13.63 11.13 -26.63
N SER A 318 13.76 12.40 -27.00
CA SER A 318 14.53 12.82 -28.17
C SER A 318 15.34 14.05 -27.81
N HIS A 319 16.67 13.92 -27.75
CA HIS A 319 17.56 15.01 -27.35
C HIS A 319 17.51 16.21 -28.29
N ASP A 320 17.27 15.96 -29.59
CA ASP A 320 17.26 17.00 -30.63
C ASP A 320 15.89 17.70 -30.79
N GLU A 321 14.89 17.35 -29.97
CA GLU A 321 13.56 17.96 -30.04
C GLU A 321 13.59 19.42 -29.57
N VAL A 322 13.07 20.31 -30.42
CA VAL A 322 12.93 21.74 -30.10
C VAL A 322 11.45 22.07 -29.93
N TYR A 323 11.10 22.57 -28.74
CA TYR A 323 9.73 22.87 -28.39
C TYR A 323 9.34 24.28 -28.83
N GLY A 324 8.24 24.38 -29.59
CA GLY A 324 7.71 25.66 -30.07
C GLY A 324 6.80 26.34 -29.05
N THR A 325 6.79 27.67 -29.06
CA THR A 325 5.87 28.49 -28.26
C THR A 325 4.68 28.94 -29.09
N ASP A 326 3.48 28.67 -28.58
CA ASP A 326 2.22 29.22 -29.09
C ASP A 326 1.69 30.31 -28.14
N SER A 327 0.71 31.10 -28.58
CA SER A 327 0.14 32.16 -27.76
C SER A 327 -1.35 32.40 -27.99
N ILE A 328 -2.03 32.88 -26.96
CA ILE A 328 -3.44 33.24 -26.98
C ILE A 328 -3.71 34.43 -26.06
N MET A 329 -4.72 35.23 -26.41
CA MET A 329 -5.23 36.27 -25.52
C MET A 329 -6.23 35.68 -24.51
N VAL A 330 -6.03 35.96 -23.23
CA VAL A 330 -6.94 35.52 -22.16
C VAL A 330 -7.62 36.75 -21.57
N ASN A 331 -8.95 36.74 -21.56
CA ASN A 331 -9.73 37.89 -21.13
C ASN A 331 -10.20 37.72 -19.68
N PRO A 332 -10.51 38.83 -18.98
CA PRO A 332 -11.17 38.75 -17.68
C PRO A 332 -12.44 37.91 -17.73
N GLY A 333 -12.59 36.99 -16.78
CA GLY A 333 -13.67 36.02 -16.68
C GLY A 333 -13.41 34.70 -17.41
N ASP A 334 -12.36 34.60 -18.23
CA ASP A 334 -11.92 33.32 -18.78
C ASP A 334 -11.33 32.45 -17.65
N ARG A 335 -11.50 31.13 -17.80
CA ARG A 335 -10.97 30.13 -16.85
C ARG A 335 -10.07 29.16 -17.58
N MET A 336 -8.89 28.91 -17.05
CA MET A 336 -7.95 27.93 -17.56
C MET A 336 -7.87 26.75 -16.59
N TYR A 337 -7.81 25.54 -17.14
CA TYR A 337 -7.69 24.31 -16.38
C TYR A 337 -6.46 23.53 -16.84
N LEU A 338 -5.64 23.18 -15.88
CA LEU A 338 -4.46 22.33 -16.00
C LEU A 338 -4.79 21.01 -15.31
N TYR A 339 -4.45 19.89 -15.94
CA TYR A 339 -4.86 18.58 -15.47
C TYR A 339 -3.86 17.52 -15.88
N SER A 340 -3.73 16.46 -15.07
CA SER A 340 -3.02 15.24 -15.44
C SER A 340 -3.95 14.24 -16.14
N ASP A 341 -3.40 13.12 -16.60
CA ASP A 341 -4.15 12.08 -17.29
C ASP A 341 -5.09 11.28 -16.37
N GLY A 342 -4.76 11.11 -15.09
CA GLY A 342 -5.59 10.39 -14.13
C GLY A 342 -7.00 10.95 -13.95
N ILE A 343 -7.27 12.22 -14.30
CA ILE A 343 -8.64 12.75 -14.28
C ILE A 343 -9.51 12.19 -15.40
N TYR A 344 -8.95 11.87 -16.58
CA TYR A 344 -9.72 11.50 -17.78
C TYR A 344 -9.47 10.08 -18.29
N GLU A 345 -8.37 9.43 -17.87
CA GLU A 345 -8.07 8.02 -18.18
C GLU A 345 -8.75 7.04 -17.23
N VAL A 346 -9.92 7.42 -16.72
CA VAL A 346 -10.70 6.61 -15.79
C VAL A 346 -11.56 5.62 -16.54
N MET A 347 -11.36 4.32 -16.26
CA MET A 347 -12.14 3.23 -16.83
C MET A 347 -13.44 3.00 -16.04
N ASN A 348 -14.48 2.53 -16.72
CA ASN A 348 -15.66 1.96 -16.07
C ASN A 348 -15.62 0.42 -16.09
N THR A 349 -16.63 -0.22 -15.51
CA THR A 349 -16.77 -1.70 -15.48
C THR A 349 -16.95 -2.36 -16.85
N GLN A 350 -17.06 -1.57 -17.92
CA GLN A 350 -17.14 -2.03 -19.31
C GLN A 350 -15.86 -1.74 -20.12
N ASP A 351 -14.75 -1.40 -19.44
CA ASP A 351 -13.47 -0.99 -20.05
C ASP A 351 -13.60 0.24 -20.96
N GLU A 352 -14.61 1.09 -20.74
CA GLU A 352 -14.76 2.38 -21.43
C GLU A 352 -14.13 3.51 -20.62
N MET A 353 -13.22 4.25 -21.25
CA MET A 353 -12.57 5.41 -20.68
C MET A 353 -13.52 6.63 -20.64
N TRP A 354 -13.50 7.40 -19.54
CA TRP A 354 -14.28 8.63 -19.43
C TRP A 354 -13.90 9.61 -20.55
N GLY A 355 -12.60 9.85 -20.72
CA GLY A 355 -12.00 10.46 -21.89
C GLY A 355 -12.05 11.99 -21.92
N ARG A 356 -11.14 12.57 -22.72
CA ARG A 356 -10.91 14.03 -22.80
C ARG A 356 -12.13 14.83 -23.22
N LYS A 357 -12.98 14.26 -24.10
CA LYS A 357 -14.19 14.95 -24.59
C LYS A 357 -15.19 15.21 -23.45
N ARG A 358 -15.42 14.22 -22.59
CA ARG A 358 -16.33 14.36 -21.46
C ARG A 358 -15.76 15.29 -20.38
N LEU A 359 -14.44 15.27 -20.18
CA LEU A 359 -13.77 16.25 -19.33
C LEU A 359 -14.02 17.69 -19.83
N GLN A 360 -13.84 17.93 -21.13
CA GLN A 360 -14.07 19.23 -21.74
C GLN A 360 -15.53 19.70 -21.57
N GLU A 361 -16.50 18.83 -21.85
CA GLU A 361 -17.93 19.10 -21.65
C GLU A 361 -18.23 19.42 -20.16
N ALA A 362 -17.67 18.66 -19.21
CA ALA A 362 -17.84 18.90 -17.79
C ALA A 362 -17.26 20.26 -17.34
N LEU A 363 -16.09 20.64 -17.87
CA LEU A 363 -15.46 21.94 -17.60
C LEU A 363 -16.32 23.11 -18.09
N GLU A 364 -16.94 22.97 -19.27
CA GLU A 364 -17.85 23.96 -19.84
C GLU A 364 -19.13 24.13 -19.00
N GLU A 365 -19.65 23.03 -18.44
CA GLU A 365 -20.82 23.04 -17.55
C GLU A 365 -20.56 23.77 -16.23
N VAL A 366 -19.40 23.53 -15.60
CA VAL A 366 -19.07 24.11 -14.29
C VAL A 366 -18.46 25.51 -14.36
N ALA A 367 -18.18 26.03 -15.57
CA ALA A 367 -17.51 27.30 -15.78
C ALA A 367 -18.18 28.53 -15.11
N ARG A 368 -19.47 28.46 -14.75
CA ARG A 368 -20.19 29.54 -14.03
C ARG A 368 -20.30 29.32 -12.52
N GLN A 369 -19.92 28.15 -12.02
CA GLN A 369 -19.95 27.84 -10.60
C GLN A 369 -18.69 28.41 -9.90
N PRO A 370 -18.65 28.52 -8.56
CA PRO A 370 -17.40 28.81 -7.86
C PRO A 370 -16.33 27.77 -8.25
N MET A 371 -15.10 28.22 -8.51
CA MET A 371 -14.03 27.36 -9.06
C MET A 371 -13.86 26.09 -8.23
N GLN A 372 -13.67 26.22 -6.90
CA GLN A 372 -13.52 25.07 -6.00
C GLN A 372 -14.66 24.04 -6.15
N SER A 373 -15.92 24.48 -6.10
CA SER A 373 -17.07 23.58 -6.23
C SER A 373 -17.17 22.93 -7.61
N GLY A 374 -16.73 23.65 -8.66
CA GLY A 374 -16.63 23.11 -10.01
C GLY A 374 -15.60 21.99 -10.10
N LEU A 375 -14.41 22.17 -9.52
CA LEU A 375 -13.37 21.14 -9.50
C LEU A 375 -13.83 19.88 -8.74
N SER A 376 -14.42 20.05 -7.55
CA SER A 376 -14.94 18.92 -6.76
C SER A 376 -15.98 18.11 -7.53
N ARG A 377 -16.86 18.80 -8.27
CA ARG A 377 -17.92 18.17 -9.05
C ARG A 377 -17.37 17.35 -10.22
N ILE A 378 -16.31 17.81 -10.88
CA ILE A 378 -15.66 17.08 -11.97
C ILE A 378 -15.04 15.79 -11.44
N ILE A 379 -14.35 15.86 -10.30
CA ILE A 379 -13.77 14.70 -9.64
C ILE A 379 -14.86 13.70 -9.23
N GLU A 380 -15.99 14.17 -8.70
CA GLU A 380 -17.12 13.31 -8.35
C GLU A 380 -17.76 12.64 -9.58
N GLN A 381 -17.91 13.36 -10.69
CA GLN A 381 -18.38 12.79 -11.96
C GLN A 381 -17.44 11.69 -12.46
N SER A 382 -16.13 11.92 -12.43
CA SER A 382 -15.11 10.92 -12.78
C SER A 382 -15.18 9.68 -11.89
N ARG A 383 -15.32 9.86 -10.56
CA ARG A 383 -15.47 8.75 -9.61
C ARG A 383 -16.75 7.96 -9.83
N THR A 384 -17.84 8.63 -10.15
CA THR A 384 -19.13 7.98 -10.42
C THR A 384 -19.06 7.12 -11.68
N TRP A 385 -18.25 7.52 -12.67
CA TRP A 385 -17.97 6.71 -13.85
C TRP A 385 -17.29 5.38 -13.53
N ASN A 386 -16.38 5.38 -12.54
CA ASN A 386 -15.66 4.19 -12.08
C ASN A 386 -16.40 3.41 -10.96
N ASP A 387 -17.73 3.54 -10.84
CA ASP A 387 -18.51 2.91 -9.75
C ASP A 387 -17.94 3.18 -8.33
N GLN A 388 -17.34 4.37 -8.13
CA GLN A 388 -16.67 4.80 -6.90
C GLN A 388 -15.43 3.99 -6.49
N CYS A 389 -14.86 3.20 -7.40
CA CYS A 389 -13.49 2.71 -7.25
C CYS A 389 -12.51 3.90 -7.26
N GLY A 390 -11.38 3.76 -6.55
CA GLY A 390 -10.32 4.78 -6.53
C GLY A 390 -9.76 5.07 -7.93
N PHE A 391 -8.89 6.08 -8.04
CA PHE A 391 -8.17 6.36 -9.28
C PHE A 391 -6.96 5.42 -9.40
N GLU A 392 -6.69 4.92 -10.61
CA GLU A 392 -5.53 4.08 -10.88
C GLU A 392 -4.24 4.90 -10.93
N ASP A 393 -4.33 6.16 -11.38
CA ASP A 393 -3.23 7.11 -11.43
C ASP A 393 -3.51 8.38 -10.60
N ASP A 394 -2.49 9.21 -10.45
CA ASP A 394 -2.59 10.49 -9.76
C ASP A 394 -3.56 11.43 -10.49
N VAL A 395 -4.36 12.16 -9.72
CA VAL A 395 -5.30 13.14 -10.25
C VAL A 395 -4.91 14.52 -9.79
N ALA A 396 -4.41 15.32 -10.72
CA ALA A 396 -4.22 16.75 -10.57
C ALA A 396 -5.24 17.50 -11.40
N LEU A 397 -5.96 18.44 -10.76
CA LEU A 397 -6.86 19.36 -11.45
C LEU A 397 -6.71 20.76 -10.85
N LEU A 398 -6.12 21.66 -11.61
CA LEU A 398 -5.81 23.04 -11.24
C LEU A 398 -6.64 23.99 -12.09
N GLY A 399 -7.44 24.85 -11.46
CA GLY A 399 -8.24 25.90 -12.08
C GLY A 399 -7.65 27.28 -11.81
N VAL A 400 -7.52 28.07 -12.88
CA VAL A 400 -7.00 29.44 -12.86
C VAL A 400 -8.07 30.37 -13.43
N GLU A 401 -8.56 31.31 -12.62
CA GLU A 401 -9.54 32.33 -12.99
C GLU A 401 -8.85 33.68 -13.15
N PHE A 402 -8.95 34.25 -14.36
CA PHE A 402 -8.39 35.57 -14.66
C PHE A 402 -9.42 36.64 -14.32
N LEU A 403 -9.14 37.43 -13.30
CA LEU A 403 -9.99 38.51 -12.79
C LEU A 403 -9.63 39.85 -13.46
N ALA A 404 -10.56 40.80 -13.39
CA ALA A 404 -10.51 42.07 -14.12
C ALA A 404 -9.48 43.08 -13.57
#